data_AF-A0A7S2K3H8-F1
#
_entry.id   AF-A0A7S2K3H8-F1
#
_cell.length_a   1.000
_cell.length_b   1.000
_cell.length_c   1.000
_cell.angle_alpha   90.00
_cell.angle_beta   90.00
_cell.angle_gamma   90.00
#
_symmetry.space_group_name_H-M   'P 1'
#
loop_
_entity.id
_entity.type
_entity.pdbx_description
1 polymer ?
#
loop_
_entity_poly.entity_id
_entity_poly.type
_entity_poly.pdbx_seq_one_letter_code
_entity_poly.pdbx_strand_id
1 'polypeptide(L)'
;GDPRHEESRSGGETPLFRQSCRLWCVYSEGVELSKLSELQRAIPLPAQSRELVVGRTAQPAIFWDTLVPDRRLHGTVSREHFKVFQHDAVPGGAAQTNFVLLCTSLNGVLLNSKYIGKGEDERVLQHGDVIAFAASAESTGGQSGGMRKPFIFFSFEVVRVEVVQGPPLPSLPPSLPAPPAEAPAPPQAVRGAGEGGSQLRPPENTVAGRWRSHDAGPSVPEDAIFCLEVHGDQVRMDLPSEARQLFFCCEVGAAMLPKLRIGRNYQHLFWERVLAPAVLNGDVWASVMAVDQFEICSFRRSNPTTAERQDWRFRLHVLGAAGVTVNYSVVCNAGDGRELQQSDTLSVGASADCGAAQRAPAAAGIGAPR
;
A
#
# COMPACT_ATOMS: atom_id res chain seq x y z
N GLY A 1 44.05 7.33 -55.60
CA GLY A 1 42.73 7.02 -55.06
C GLY A 1 42.94 6.11 -53.87
N ASP A 2 42.50 6.54 -52.69
CA ASP A 2 42.17 5.62 -51.60
C ASP A 2 41.27 6.37 -50.60
N PRO A 3 39.95 6.04 -50.52
CA PRO A 3 39.03 6.71 -49.62
C PRO A 3 39.08 6.02 -48.26
N ARG A 4 39.53 6.75 -47.23
CA ARG A 4 39.42 6.31 -45.83
C ARG A 4 37.96 6.45 -45.40
N HIS A 5 37.28 5.31 -45.28
CA HIS A 5 35.98 5.20 -44.64
C HIS A 5 36.14 5.40 -43.13
N GLU A 6 35.75 6.56 -42.61
CA GLU A 6 35.46 6.75 -41.18
C GLU A 6 34.16 6.04 -40.85
N GLU A 7 34.26 4.81 -40.32
CA GLU A 7 33.15 4.14 -39.65
C GLU A 7 32.77 4.94 -38.40
N SER A 8 31.72 5.75 -38.54
CA SER A 8 30.98 6.34 -37.43
C SER A 8 30.41 5.20 -36.59
N ARG A 9 31.13 4.81 -35.53
CA ARG A 9 30.63 3.88 -34.51
C ARG A 9 29.46 4.56 -33.83
N SER A 10 28.24 4.21 -34.24
CA SER A 10 27.04 4.54 -33.49
C SER A 10 27.20 3.95 -32.09
N GLY A 11 27.42 4.81 -31.09
CA GLY A 11 27.46 4.42 -29.69
C GLY A 11 26.09 3.88 -29.32
N GLY A 12 25.91 2.56 -29.42
CA GLY A 12 24.73 1.89 -28.90
C GLY A 12 24.72 2.07 -27.39
N GLU A 13 23.79 2.87 -26.88
CA GLU A 13 23.53 2.96 -25.46
C GLU A 13 23.11 1.58 -24.97
N THR A 14 24.00 0.90 -24.27
CA THR A 14 23.69 -0.39 -23.64
C THR A 14 22.63 -0.14 -22.57
N PRO A 15 21.44 -0.77 -22.63
CA PRO A 15 20.40 -0.56 -21.63
C PRO A 15 20.94 -0.85 -20.23
N LEU A 16 20.74 0.09 -19.30
CA LEU A 16 21.13 -0.05 -17.91
C LEU A 16 20.10 -0.92 -17.20
N PHE A 17 20.43 -2.19 -16.98
CA PHE A 17 19.63 -3.08 -16.14
C PHE A 17 19.99 -2.87 -14.67
N ARG A 18 18.98 -2.73 -13.82
CA ARG A 18 19.17 -2.79 -12.36
C ARG A 18 18.71 -4.16 -11.88
N GLN A 19 19.56 -4.84 -11.13
CA GLN A 19 19.15 -6.05 -10.44
C GLN A 19 18.35 -5.67 -9.19
N SER A 20 17.21 -6.32 -9.00
CA SER A 20 16.42 -6.32 -7.78
C SER A 20 16.34 -7.75 -7.25
N CYS A 21 15.76 -7.94 -6.08
CA CYS A 21 15.49 -9.27 -5.56
C CYS A 21 14.09 -9.39 -4.98
N ARG A 22 13.62 -10.62 -4.83
CA ARG A 22 12.42 -10.94 -4.06
C ARG A 22 12.60 -12.25 -3.33
N LEU A 23 11.87 -12.41 -2.24
CA LEU A 23 11.76 -13.66 -1.50
C LEU A 23 10.43 -14.31 -1.83
N TRP A 24 10.48 -15.56 -2.27
CA TRP A 24 9.30 -16.31 -2.70
C TRP A 24 9.03 -17.47 -1.74
N CYS A 25 7.89 -17.45 -1.06
CA CYS A 25 7.51 -18.55 -0.17
C CYS A 25 7.27 -19.83 -0.98
N VAL A 26 8.15 -20.82 -0.78
CA VAL A 26 8.11 -22.14 -1.46
C VAL A 26 7.58 -23.24 -0.54
N TYR A 27 7.56 -23.01 0.76
CA TYR A 27 6.95 -23.90 1.75
C TYR A 27 6.44 -23.10 2.94
N SER A 28 5.28 -23.51 3.46
CA SER A 28 4.76 -23.08 4.74
C SER A 28 4.00 -24.25 5.39
N GLU A 29 4.22 -24.46 6.69
CA GLU A 29 3.57 -25.52 7.45
C GLU A 29 2.07 -25.26 7.58
N GLY A 30 1.26 -26.18 7.06
CA GLY A 30 -0.20 -26.13 7.13
C GLY A 30 -0.88 -25.19 6.11
N VAL A 31 -0.14 -24.68 5.13
CA VAL A 31 -0.66 -23.74 4.12
C VAL A 31 -0.58 -24.33 2.71
N GLU A 32 -1.69 -24.23 1.98
CA GLU A 32 -1.74 -24.62 0.57
C GLU A 32 -1.34 -23.44 -0.35
N LEU A 33 -0.05 -23.33 -0.65
CA LEU A 33 0.54 -22.21 -1.40
C LEU A 33 0.00 -22.02 -2.82
N SER A 34 -0.59 -23.06 -3.42
CA SER A 34 -1.22 -23.00 -4.75
C SER A 34 -2.49 -22.16 -4.77
N LYS A 35 -3.14 -21.99 -3.62
CA LYS A 35 -4.34 -21.15 -3.47
C LYS A 35 -4.04 -19.69 -3.19
N LEU A 36 -2.77 -19.37 -2.89
CA LEU A 36 -2.35 -18.01 -2.57
C LEU A 36 -1.93 -17.27 -3.83
N SER A 37 -2.30 -15.99 -3.89
CA SER A 37 -1.80 -15.08 -4.91
C SER A 37 -0.30 -14.81 -4.73
N GLU A 38 0.35 -14.34 -5.79
CA GLU A 38 1.76 -13.94 -5.75
C GLU A 38 2.07 -12.92 -4.65
N LEU A 39 1.19 -11.94 -4.43
CA LEU A 39 1.37 -10.91 -3.40
C LEU A 39 1.29 -11.46 -1.97
N GLN A 40 0.61 -12.59 -1.77
CA GLN A 40 0.49 -13.24 -0.46
C GLN A 40 1.66 -14.14 -0.13
N ARG A 41 2.50 -14.49 -1.11
CA ARG A 41 3.63 -15.42 -0.96
C ARG A 41 4.99 -14.77 -1.26
N ALA A 42 5.02 -13.59 -1.85
CA ALA A 42 6.25 -12.91 -2.23
C ALA A 42 6.52 -11.67 -1.37
N ILE A 43 7.80 -11.45 -1.04
CA ILE A 43 8.28 -10.22 -0.42
C ILE A 43 9.28 -9.57 -1.39
N PRO A 44 8.87 -8.57 -2.18
CA PRO A 44 9.78 -7.88 -3.10
C PRO A 44 10.70 -6.90 -2.34
N LEU A 45 11.93 -6.72 -2.82
CA LEU A 45 12.75 -5.58 -2.44
C LEU A 45 12.11 -4.31 -3.01
N PRO A 46 11.83 -3.27 -2.19
CA PRO A 46 11.28 -2.01 -2.70
C PRO A 46 12.21 -1.39 -3.73
N ALA A 47 11.68 -0.88 -4.84
CA ALA A 47 12.46 -0.44 -6.00
C ALA A 47 13.52 0.65 -5.67
N GLN A 48 13.25 1.46 -4.64
CA GLN A 48 14.12 2.54 -4.20
C GLN A 48 14.98 2.17 -2.99
N SER A 49 14.67 1.07 -2.32
CA SER A 49 15.42 0.63 -1.15
C SER A 49 16.64 -0.20 -1.58
N ARG A 50 17.70 -0.09 -0.78
CA ARG A 50 18.85 -1.01 -0.83
C ARG A 50 18.76 -2.07 0.27
N GLU A 51 17.68 -2.09 1.04
CA GLU A 51 17.48 -2.96 2.18
C GLU A 51 16.06 -3.54 2.14
N LEU A 52 15.96 -4.86 2.29
CA LEU A 52 14.72 -5.56 2.58
C LEU A 52 14.77 -6.09 4.02
N VAL A 53 13.91 -5.57 4.89
CA VAL A 53 13.74 -6.06 6.26
C VAL A 53 12.61 -7.07 6.29
N VAL A 54 12.85 -8.26 6.86
CA VAL A 54 11.86 -9.33 6.97
C VAL A 54 11.59 -9.65 8.42
N GLY A 55 10.34 -9.61 8.86
CA GLY A 55 9.91 -9.96 10.22
C GLY A 55 8.46 -9.60 10.50
N ARG A 56 7.96 -9.98 11.68
CA ARG A 56 6.53 -9.89 12.02
C ARG A 56 5.96 -8.46 12.00
N THR A 57 6.82 -7.44 12.18
CA THR A 57 6.41 -6.03 12.14
C THR A 57 6.82 -5.33 10.85
N ALA A 58 7.74 -5.92 10.07
CA ALA A 58 8.19 -5.36 8.80
C ALA A 58 7.21 -5.67 7.65
N GLN A 59 6.46 -6.77 7.76
CA GLN A 59 5.39 -7.13 6.82
C GLN A 59 4.01 -6.97 7.49
N PRO A 60 2.93 -6.73 6.71
CA PRO A 60 1.57 -6.68 7.25
C PRO A 60 1.19 -7.95 8.02
N ALA A 61 0.43 -7.82 9.10
CA ALA A 61 0.01 -8.98 9.91
C ALA A 61 -0.70 -10.06 9.08
N ILE A 62 -1.52 -9.66 8.11
CA ILE A 62 -2.23 -10.58 7.21
C ILE A 62 -1.29 -11.50 6.42
N PHE A 63 -0.09 -11.04 6.09
CA PHE A 63 0.92 -11.86 5.42
C PHE A 63 1.34 -13.04 6.30
N TRP A 64 1.62 -12.78 7.57
CA TRP A 64 2.00 -13.82 8.54
C TRP A 64 0.81 -14.68 8.99
N ASP A 65 -0.38 -14.11 9.12
CA ASP A 65 -1.61 -14.87 9.39
C ASP A 65 -1.90 -15.88 8.25
N THR A 66 -1.60 -15.48 7.01
CA THR A 66 -1.77 -16.33 5.82
C THR A 66 -0.70 -17.41 5.72
N LEU A 67 0.58 -17.03 5.88
CA LEU A 67 1.72 -17.95 5.71
C LEU A 67 2.10 -18.73 6.96
N VAL A 68 1.54 -18.42 8.13
CA VAL A 68 1.82 -19.15 9.38
C VAL A 68 0.52 -19.26 10.19
N PRO A 69 -0.46 -20.09 9.84
CA PRO A 69 -1.74 -20.11 10.55
C PRO A 69 -1.63 -20.50 12.03
N ASP A 70 -0.60 -21.26 12.40
CA ASP A 70 -0.34 -21.62 13.79
C ASP A 70 0.20 -20.41 14.57
N ARG A 71 -0.66 -19.85 15.42
CA ARG A 71 -0.36 -18.70 16.30
C ARG A 71 0.83 -18.93 17.24
N ARG A 72 1.19 -20.18 17.54
CA ARG A 72 2.37 -20.47 18.37
C ARG A 72 3.67 -20.14 17.62
N LEU A 73 3.69 -20.37 16.30
CA LEU A 73 4.84 -20.10 15.45
C LEU A 73 5.01 -18.59 15.18
N HIS A 74 3.95 -17.79 15.28
CA HIS A 74 4.02 -16.32 15.17
C HIS A 74 5.00 -15.71 16.16
N GLY A 75 4.99 -16.21 17.40
CA GLY A 75 5.91 -15.75 18.45
C GLY A 75 7.37 -16.00 18.13
N THR A 76 7.66 -16.98 17.27
CA THR A 76 9.03 -17.31 16.85
C THR A 76 9.57 -16.36 15.77
N VAL A 77 8.68 -15.66 15.06
CA VAL A 77 9.06 -14.66 14.08
C VAL A 77 9.40 -13.35 14.81
N SER A 78 10.69 -13.03 14.92
CA SER A 78 11.16 -11.74 15.44
C SER A 78 10.55 -10.54 14.69
N ARG A 79 10.45 -9.38 15.37
CA ARG A 79 9.96 -8.11 14.80
C ARG A 79 10.70 -7.76 13.50
N GLU A 80 12.02 -7.81 13.58
CA GLU A 80 12.95 -7.84 12.45
C GLU A 80 13.75 -9.13 12.57
N HIS A 81 13.50 -10.07 11.66
CA HIS A 81 14.07 -11.41 11.71
C HIS A 81 15.41 -11.49 10.98
N PHE A 82 15.46 -10.96 9.77
CA PHE A 82 16.69 -10.78 9.01
C PHE A 82 16.53 -9.63 8.02
N LYS A 83 17.66 -9.23 7.45
CA LYS A 83 17.76 -8.15 6.48
C LYS A 83 18.50 -8.65 5.24
N VAL A 84 18.09 -8.19 4.08
CA VAL A 84 18.82 -8.40 2.81
C VAL A 84 19.27 -7.05 2.29
N PHE A 85 20.58 -6.86 2.17
CA PHE A 85 21.20 -5.64 1.64
C PHE A 85 21.59 -5.83 0.18
N GLN A 86 21.36 -4.80 -0.62
CA GLN A 86 21.81 -4.65 -1.99
C GLN A 86 23.10 -3.82 -2.00
N HIS A 87 24.23 -4.46 -2.32
CA HIS A 87 25.50 -3.78 -2.51
C HIS A 87 25.78 -3.57 -4.00
N ASP A 88 26.14 -2.33 -4.35
CA ASP A 88 26.62 -2.01 -5.69
C ASP A 88 27.97 -2.70 -5.92
N ALA A 89 28.21 -3.15 -7.15
CA ALA A 89 29.52 -3.68 -7.55
C ALA A 89 30.62 -2.63 -7.29
N VAL A 90 31.79 -3.09 -6.86
CA VAL A 90 32.97 -2.22 -6.75
C VAL A 90 33.29 -1.62 -8.13
N PRO A 91 33.55 -0.31 -8.24
CA PRO A 91 33.90 0.33 -9.50
C PRO A 91 35.09 -0.37 -10.15
N GLY A 92 34.89 -0.95 -11.34
CA GLY A 92 35.92 -1.67 -12.10
C GLY A 92 35.68 -3.17 -12.30
N GLY A 93 34.68 -3.76 -11.63
CA GLY A 93 34.20 -5.11 -11.91
C GLY A 93 33.05 -5.14 -12.93
N ALA A 94 32.74 -6.34 -13.45
CA ALA A 94 31.46 -6.55 -14.12
C ALA A 94 30.33 -6.08 -13.19
N ALA A 95 29.36 -5.32 -13.71
CA ALA A 95 28.30 -4.66 -12.95
C ALA A 95 27.29 -5.67 -12.35
N GLN A 96 27.75 -6.50 -11.42
CA GLN A 96 26.95 -7.49 -10.71
C GLN A 96 26.62 -6.96 -9.32
N THR A 97 25.34 -6.76 -9.07
CA THR A 97 24.85 -6.43 -7.74
C THR A 97 25.01 -7.65 -6.85
N ASN A 98 25.56 -7.44 -5.65
CA ASN A 98 25.64 -8.48 -4.64
C ASN A 98 24.53 -8.28 -3.62
N PHE A 99 23.91 -9.37 -3.20
CA PHE A 99 22.91 -9.37 -2.14
C PHE A 99 23.48 -10.06 -0.91
N VAL A 100 23.24 -9.48 0.25
CA VAL A 100 23.84 -9.95 1.50
C VAL A 100 22.76 -10.11 2.57
N LEU A 101 22.71 -11.28 3.19
CA LEU A 101 21.82 -11.60 4.30
C LEU A 101 22.51 -11.33 5.64
N LEU A 102 21.81 -10.60 6.50
CA LEU A 102 22.17 -10.37 7.89
C LEU A 102 21.06 -10.88 8.82
N CYS A 103 21.38 -11.85 9.68
CA CYS A 103 20.43 -12.37 10.65
C CYS A 103 20.37 -11.48 11.91
N THR A 104 19.19 -10.92 12.20
CA THR A 104 18.95 -10.05 13.37
C THR A 104 18.18 -10.76 14.49
N SER A 105 17.53 -11.89 14.16
CA SER A 105 16.69 -12.70 15.05
C SER A 105 17.50 -13.52 16.05
N LEU A 106 17.03 -13.58 17.30
CA LEU A 106 17.56 -14.52 18.31
C LEU A 106 17.31 -15.99 17.94
N ASN A 107 16.25 -16.27 17.17
CA ASN A 107 15.93 -17.62 16.73
C ASN A 107 16.79 -18.08 15.54
N GLY A 108 17.58 -17.18 14.95
CA GLY A 108 18.38 -17.46 13.76
C GLY A 108 17.54 -17.73 12.52
N VAL A 109 18.23 -18.00 11.41
CA VAL A 109 17.63 -18.51 10.17
C VAL A 109 18.45 -19.68 9.65
N LEU A 110 17.85 -20.52 8.80
CA LEU A 110 18.59 -21.53 8.03
C LEU A 110 18.78 -21.02 6.60
N LEU A 111 20.03 -20.84 6.15
CA LEU A 111 20.36 -20.57 4.75
C LEU A 111 20.90 -21.85 4.13
N ASN A 112 20.19 -22.42 3.16
CA ASN A 112 20.56 -23.69 2.53
C ASN A 112 20.85 -24.80 3.57
N SER A 113 19.97 -24.91 4.57
CA SER A 113 20.10 -25.83 5.72
C SER A 113 21.22 -25.52 6.72
N LYS A 114 22.03 -24.48 6.50
CA LYS A 114 23.03 -24.01 7.45
C LYS A 114 22.43 -22.96 8.38
N TYR A 115 22.53 -23.20 9.69
CA TYR A 115 22.10 -22.23 10.69
C TYR A 115 22.99 -20.99 10.68
N ILE A 116 22.34 -19.82 10.72
CA ILE A 116 22.96 -18.50 10.88
C ILE A 116 22.32 -17.88 12.12
N GLY A 117 23.12 -17.70 13.17
CA GLY A 117 22.71 -17.02 14.39
C GLY A 117 22.75 -15.50 14.29
N LYS A 118 22.19 -14.82 15.31
CA LYS A 118 22.35 -13.38 15.48
C LYS A 118 23.82 -13.02 15.72
N GLY A 119 24.32 -12.04 14.98
CA GLY A 119 25.70 -11.54 15.14
C GLY A 119 26.77 -12.40 14.46
N GLU A 120 26.37 -13.43 13.71
CA GLU A 120 27.27 -14.06 12.74
C GLU A 120 27.53 -13.14 11.54
N ASP A 121 28.61 -13.44 10.82
CA ASP A 121 28.98 -12.72 9.62
C ASP A 121 27.88 -12.75 8.55
N GLU A 122 27.80 -11.64 7.84
CA GLU A 122 27.02 -11.45 6.63
C GLU A 122 27.24 -12.59 5.61
N ARG A 123 26.14 -13.05 4.98
CA ARG A 123 26.18 -14.12 3.98
C ARG A 123 25.75 -13.60 2.62
N VAL A 124 26.59 -13.77 1.61
CA VAL A 124 26.23 -13.45 0.23
C VAL A 124 25.15 -14.41 -0.24
N LEU A 125 24.06 -13.87 -0.77
CA LEU A 125 22.95 -14.61 -1.35
C LEU A 125 23.14 -14.78 -2.86
N GLN A 126 22.81 -15.96 -3.35
CA GLN A 126 22.75 -16.31 -4.76
C GLN A 126 21.33 -16.64 -5.17
N HIS A 127 21.00 -16.39 -6.44
CA HIS A 127 19.71 -16.79 -6.99
C HIS A 127 19.46 -18.29 -6.78
N GLY A 128 18.31 -18.61 -6.18
CA GLY A 128 17.92 -19.98 -5.84
C GLY A 128 18.22 -20.38 -4.38
N ASP A 129 18.99 -19.57 -3.64
CA ASP A 129 19.22 -19.82 -2.21
C ASP A 129 17.91 -19.90 -1.44
N VAL A 130 17.88 -20.76 -0.41
CA VAL A 130 16.68 -21.00 0.39
C VAL A 130 16.90 -20.57 1.83
N ILE A 131 16.07 -19.65 2.29
CA ILE A 131 16.06 -19.11 3.66
C ILE A 131 14.86 -19.69 4.40
N ALA A 132 15.08 -20.42 5.48
CA ALA A 132 14.01 -21.00 6.28
C ALA A 132 13.97 -20.42 7.70
N PHE A 133 12.77 -20.23 8.24
CA PHE A 133 12.58 -19.94 9.65
C PHE A 133 12.39 -21.24 10.39
N ALA A 134 13.05 -21.37 11.53
CA ALA A 134 12.95 -22.55 12.35
C ALA A 134 12.55 -22.16 13.77
N ALA A 135 11.56 -22.86 14.31
CA ALA A 135 11.22 -22.71 15.71
C ALA A 135 12.34 -23.34 16.55
N SER A 136 12.84 -22.60 17.54
CA SER A 136 13.72 -23.21 18.53
C SER A 136 12.89 -24.23 19.31
N ALA A 137 13.32 -25.49 19.32
CA ALA A 137 12.81 -26.45 20.29
C ALA A 137 13.28 -25.94 21.66
N GLU A 138 12.41 -25.29 22.42
CA GLU A 138 12.71 -24.82 23.76
C GLU A 138 13.09 -26.03 24.64
N SER A 139 14.40 -26.21 24.79
CA SER A 139 15.07 -26.33 26.09
C SER A 139 14.36 -27.16 27.16
N THR A 140 13.99 -28.41 26.86
CA THR A 140 13.99 -29.45 27.89
C THR A 140 15.46 -29.84 28.12
N GLY A 141 16.04 -29.31 29.19
CA GLY A 141 17.48 -29.33 29.48
C GLY A 141 18.13 -30.70 29.28
N GLY A 142 18.88 -30.84 28.19
CA GLY A 142 19.62 -32.04 27.85
C GLY A 142 20.34 -31.83 26.51
N GLN A 143 21.63 -31.53 26.61
CA GLN A 143 22.65 -31.44 25.57
C GLN A 143 22.29 -31.90 24.13
N SER A 144 22.63 -31.00 23.20
CA SER A 144 23.15 -31.26 21.85
C SER A 144 22.17 -31.53 20.69
N GLY A 145 22.06 -30.52 19.82
CA GLY A 145 22.01 -30.75 18.37
C GLY A 145 20.66 -31.14 17.77
N GLY A 146 19.55 -31.02 18.49
CA GLY A 146 18.22 -31.23 17.91
C GLY A 146 18.03 -30.35 16.68
N MET A 147 17.84 -30.96 15.50
CA MET A 147 17.56 -30.24 14.26
C MET A 147 16.31 -29.40 14.47
N ARG A 148 16.45 -28.07 14.32
CA ARG A 148 15.32 -27.16 14.41
C ARG A 148 14.40 -27.44 13.23
N LYS A 149 13.11 -27.71 13.49
CA LYS A 149 12.13 -27.97 12.43
C LYS A 149 11.80 -26.63 11.73
N PRO A 150 12.11 -26.48 10.44
CA PRO A 150 11.69 -25.31 9.69
C PRO A 150 10.18 -25.35 9.43
N PHE A 151 9.52 -24.20 9.50
CA PHE A 151 8.06 -24.09 9.28
C PHE A 151 7.68 -23.18 8.12
N ILE A 152 8.64 -22.42 7.57
CA ILE A 152 8.46 -21.60 6.37
C ILE A 152 9.78 -21.48 5.63
N PHE A 153 9.75 -21.51 4.30
CA PHE A 153 10.92 -21.41 3.43
C PHE A 153 10.65 -20.36 2.36
N PHE A 154 11.65 -19.51 2.13
CA PHE A 154 11.68 -18.54 1.06
C PHE A 154 12.83 -18.87 0.11
N SER A 155 12.53 -18.97 -1.19
CA SER A 155 13.56 -18.96 -2.23
C SER A 155 13.92 -17.52 -2.56
N PHE A 156 15.21 -17.23 -2.61
CA PHE A 156 15.75 -15.95 -2.98
C PHE A 156 15.88 -15.85 -4.50
N GLU A 157 15.16 -14.91 -5.10
CA GLU A 157 15.16 -14.69 -6.54
C GLU A 157 15.78 -13.34 -6.90
N VAL A 158 16.71 -13.33 -7.87
CA VAL A 158 17.27 -12.11 -8.44
C VAL A 158 16.48 -11.79 -9.70
N VAL A 159 15.84 -10.62 -9.72
CA VAL A 159 15.02 -10.14 -10.83
C VAL A 159 15.78 -9.06 -11.57
N ARG A 160 15.86 -9.16 -12.89
CA ARG A 160 16.39 -8.07 -13.73
C ARG A 160 15.26 -7.11 -14.02
N VAL A 161 15.42 -5.87 -13.57
CA VAL A 161 14.47 -4.79 -13.88
C VAL A 161 15.10 -3.94 -14.96
N GLU A 162 14.43 -3.89 -16.10
CA GLU A 162 14.74 -2.90 -17.13
C GLU A 162 14.42 -1.52 -16.56
N VAL A 163 15.45 -0.71 -16.37
CA VAL A 163 15.24 0.70 -16.10
C VAL A 163 14.87 1.30 -17.44
N VAL A 164 13.56 1.35 -17.70
CA VAL A 164 13.04 2.18 -18.79
C VAL A 164 13.42 3.59 -18.41
N GLN A 165 14.54 4.08 -18.93
CA GLN A 165 14.80 5.50 -18.95
C GLN A 165 13.61 6.08 -19.69
N GLY A 166 12.74 6.77 -18.97
CA GLY A 166 11.61 7.46 -19.58
C GLY A 166 12.14 8.22 -20.80
N PRO A 167 11.43 8.21 -21.94
CA PRO A 167 11.91 8.83 -23.16
C PRO A 167 12.45 10.22 -22.80
N PRO A 168 13.67 10.59 -23.25
CA PRO A 168 14.22 11.90 -22.96
C PRO A 168 13.13 12.90 -23.29
N LEU A 169 12.66 13.65 -22.26
CA LEU A 169 11.56 14.59 -22.42
C LEU A 169 11.88 15.42 -23.66
N PRO A 170 11.02 15.39 -24.70
CA PRO A 170 11.31 16.13 -25.91
C PRO A 170 11.57 17.57 -25.50
N SER A 171 12.75 18.07 -25.86
CA SER A 171 13.15 19.46 -25.62
C SER A 171 11.97 20.34 -25.97
N LEU A 172 11.37 20.99 -24.97
CA LEU A 172 10.18 21.82 -25.15
C LEU A 172 10.41 22.75 -26.35
N PRO A 173 9.62 22.64 -27.43
CA PRO A 173 9.71 23.61 -28.51
C PRO A 173 9.40 25.00 -27.93
N PRO A 174 10.00 26.08 -28.46
CA PRO A 174 9.70 27.44 -28.04
C PRO A 174 8.20 27.68 -28.12
N SER A 175 7.66 28.25 -27.06
CA SER A 175 6.23 28.39 -26.77
C SER A 175 5.44 28.91 -27.97
N LEU A 176 4.60 28.07 -28.55
CA LEU A 176 3.57 28.50 -29.51
C LEU A 176 2.40 29.17 -28.77
N PRO A 177 1.76 30.18 -29.39
CA PRO A 177 0.63 30.89 -28.81
C PRO A 177 -0.57 29.96 -28.59
N ALA A 178 -1.26 30.17 -27.46
CA ALA A 178 -2.37 29.35 -27.00
C ALA A 178 -3.51 29.27 -28.04
N PRO A 179 -4.05 28.07 -28.33
CA PRO A 179 -5.26 27.93 -29.12
C PRO A 179 -6.51 28.33 -28.32
N PRO A 180 -7.59 28.78 -29.00
CA PRO A 180 -8.86 29.13 -28.37
C PRO A 180 -9.62 27.89 -27.88
N ALA A 181 -10.33 28.08 -26.76
CA ALA A 181 -11.05 27.04 -26.03
C ALA A 181 -12.14 26.33 -26.86
N GLU A 182 -12.07 25.01 -26.92
CA GLU A 182 -13.10 24.14 -27.52
C GLU A 182 -13.99 23.53 -26.42
N ALA A 183 -15.29 23.49 -26.68
CA ALA A 183 -16.35 23.14 -25.73
C ALA A 183 -16.45 21.62 -25.46
N PRO A 184 -16.96 21.20 -24.28
CA PRO A 184 -16.95 19.79 -23.88
C PRO A 184 -18.12 19.00 -24.49
N ALA A 185 -17.83 17.78 -24.96
CA ALA A 185 -18.81 16.79 -25.39
C ALA A 185 -19.43 16.03 -24.18
N PRO A 186 -20.68 15.52 -24.31
CA PRO A 186 -21.39 14.86 -23.21
C PRO A 186 -20.93 13.41 -22.95
N PRO A 187 -21.06 12.91 -21.70
CA PRO A 187 -20.60 11.58 -21.30
C PRO A 187 -21.57 10.46 -21.73
N GLN A 188 -21.02 9.38 -22.27
CA GLN A 188 -21.74 8.13 -22.54
C GLN A 188 -21.79 7.24 -21.29
N ALA A 189 -22.97 6.68 -21.03
CA ALA A 189 -23.26 5.76 -19.93
C ALA A 189 -22.85 4.32 -20.28
N VAL A 190 -22.14 3.65 -19.37
CA VAL A 190 -21.86 2.21 -19.47
C VAL A 190 -22.54 1.49 -18.29
N ARG A 191 -23.45 0.58 -18.63
CA ARG A 191 -24.06 -0.42 -17.72
C ARG A 191 -23.31 -1.74 -17.86
N GLY A 192 -23.13 -2.45 -16.76
CA GLY A 192 -22.77 -3.87 -16.78
C GLY A 192 -22.38 -4.42 -15.41
N ALA A 193 -23.34 -5.02 -14.71
CA ALA A 193 -23.19 -5.71 -13.44
C ALA A 193 -22.63 -7.13 -13.63
N GLY A 194 -21.81 -7.56 -12.68
CA GLY A 194 -21.35 -8.95 -12.53
C GLY A 194 -20.73 -9.13 -11.14
N GLU A 195 -21.54 -9.57 -10.17
CA GLU A 195 -21.07 -9.96 -8.84
C GLU A 195 -20.36 -11.31 -8.90
N GLY A 196 -19.05 -11.29 -8.69
CA GLY A 196 -18.23 -12.46 -8.39
C GLY A 196 -17.16 -12.03 -7.38
N GLY A 197 -17.20 -12.61 -6.18
CA GLY A 197 -16.40 -12.25 -5.00
C GLY A 197 -14.89 -12.44 -5.18
N SER A 198 -14.29 -11.63 -6.03
CA SER A 198 -12.86 -11.41 -6.10
C SER A 198 -12.51 -10.37 -5.05
N GLN A 199 -11.52 -10.63 -4.21
CA GLN A 199 -10.94 -9.59 -3.37
C GLN A 199 -10.28 -8.59 -4.33
N LEU A 200 -11.04 -7.55 -4.69
CA LEU A 200 -10.73 -6.64 -5.78
C LEU A 200 -9.48 -5.85 -5.41
N ARG A 201 -8.37 -6.21 -6.05
CA ARG A 201 -7.17 -5.39 -6.10
C ARG A 201 -7.61 -3.96 -6.45
N PRO A 202 -7.12 -2.92 -5.75
CA PRO A 202 -7.39 -1.55 -6.14
C PRO A 202 -7.10 -1.36 -7.63
N PRO A 203 -7.94 -0.61 -8.38
CA PRO A 203 -7.64 -0.27 -9.76
C PRO A 203 -6.22 0.27 -9.90
N GLU A 204 -5.60 0.08 -11.06
CA GLU A 204 -4.23 0.56 -11.30
C GLU A 204 -4.08 2.03 -10.90
N ASN A 205 -2.96 2.36 -10.24
CA ASN A 205 -2.63 3.69 -9.70
C ASN A 205 -3.46 4.14 -8.48
N THR A 206 -4.15 3.22 -7.80
CA THR A 206 -4.82 3.50 -6.52
C THR A 206 -4.21 2.74 -5.36
N VAL A 207 -4.28 3.31 -4.16
CA VAL A 207 -3.80 2.72 -2.91
C VAL A 207 -4.86 2.81 -1.83
N ALA A 208 -4.83 1.85 -0.92
CA ALA A 208 -5.68 1.81 0.27
C ALA A 208 -5.27 2.83 1.36
N GLY A 209 -4.07 3.39 1.28
CA GLY A 209 -3.47 4.14 2.40
C GLY A 209 -2.92 3.22 3.48
N ARG A 210 -2.21 3.81 4.45
CA ARG A 210 -1.62 3.12 5.60
C ARG A 210 -2.35 3.55 6.87
N TRP A 211 -2.61 2.62 7.77
CA TRP A 211 -3.19 2.91 9.09
C TRP A 211 -2.37 2.22 10.16
N ARG A 212 -2.36 2.77 11.38
CA ARG A 212 -1.49 2.29 12.44
C ARG A 212 -2.04 1.04 13.10
N SER A 213 -1.23 -0.01 13.22
CA SER A 213 -1.52 -1.10 14.18
C SER A 213 -1.40 -0.56 15.61
N HIS A 214 -2.06 -1.21 16.57
CA HIS A 214 -2.02 -0.86 18.00
C HIS A 214 -0.58 -0.79 18.57
N ASP A 215 0.37 -1.47 17.93
CA ASP A 215 1.76 -1.56 18.38
C ASP A 215 2.72 -0.55 17.73
N ALA A 216 2.24 0.28 16.80
CA ALA A 216 3.06 1.31 16.17
C ALA A 216 3.23 2.52 17.11
N GLY A 217 4.46 3.03 17.23
CA GLY A 217 4.75 4.21 18.05
C GLY A 217 3.95 5.47 17.63
N PRO A 218 3.97 6.55 18.43
CA PRO A 218 3.17 7.73 18.20
C PRO A 218 3.62 8.59 17.00
N SER A 219 4.76 8.32 16.38
CA SER A 219 5.28 9.12 15.27
C SER A 219 4.43 8.99 13.99
N VAL A 220 4.15 10.13 13.36
CA VAL A 220 3.60 10.19 11.99
C VAL A 220 4.64 9.60 11.03
N PRO A 221 4.23 8.77 10.05
CA PRO A 221 5.16 8.30 9.03
C PRO A 221 5.87 9.49 8.37
N GLU A 222 7.19 9.42 8.24
CA GLU A 222 7.99 10.51 7.65
C GLU A 222 7.62 10.81 6.18
N ASP A 223 7.00 9.84 5.52
CA ASP A 223 6.54 9.89 4.13
C ASP A 223 5.04 10.22 3.98
N ALA A 224 4.35 10.57 5.06
CA ALA A 224 2.93 10.94 5.02
C ALA A 224 2.74 12.32 4.39
N ILE A 225 1.93 12.38 3.32
CA ILE A 225 1.55 13.65 2.69
C ILE A 225 0.32 14.25 3.38
N PHE A 226 -0.69 13.43 3.65
CA PHE A 226 -1.90 13.84 4.38
C PHE A 226 -2.45 12.70 5.23
N CYS A 227 -3.35 13.04 6.14
CA CYS A 227 -4.02 12.13 7.04
C CYS A 227 -5.53 12.40 7.03
N LEU A 228 -6.34 11.35 7.06
CA LEU A 228 -7.77 11.41 7.31
C LEU A 228 -8.05 10.85 8.71
N GLU A 229 -8.66 11.65 9.58
CA GLU A 229 -9.20 11.16 10.85
C GLU A 229 -10.69 10.88 10.72
N VAL A 230 -11.13 9.71 11.19
CA VAL A 230 -12.51 9.27 11.10
C VAL A 230 -13.27 9.61 12.38
N HIS A 231 -14.45 10.22 12.22
CA HIS A 231 -15.35 10.61 13.31
C HIS A 231 -16.80 10.26 12.96
N GLY A 232 -17.65 10.11 13.98
CA GLY A 232 -19.10 9.93 13.82
C GLY A 232 -19.71 9.02 14.88
N ASP A 233 -21.03 8.93 14.91
CA ASP A 233 -21.77 8.17 15.93
C ASP A 233 -21.51 6.66 15.84
N GLN A 234 -21.14 6.19 14.65
CA GLN A 234 -20.83 4.80 14.38
C GLN A 234 -19.34 4.48 14.55
N VAL A 235 -18.54 5.45 14.97
CA VAL A 235 -17.09 5.33 15.18
C VAL A 235 -16.81 5.05 16.65
N ARG A 236 -15.86 4.15 16.89
CA ARG A 236 -15.34 3.80 18.21
C ARG A 236 -14.51 4.94 18.79
N MET A 237 -15.19 5.85 19.48
CA MET A 237 -14.55 7.01 20.13
C MET A 237 -13.73 6.64 21.38
N ASP A 238 -13.83 5.39 21.85
CA ASP A 238 -12.96 4.80 22.88
C ASP A 238 -11.51 4.58 22.38
N LEU A 239 -11.30 4.59 21.07
CA LEU A 239 -9.97 4.47 20.48
C LEU A 239 -9.23 5.82 20.51
N PRO A 240 -7.90 5.80 20.71
CA PRO A 240 -7.09 7.01 20.59
C PRO A 240 -7.13 7.54 19.15
N SER A 241 -6.91 8.86 18.97
CA SER A 241 -7.01 9.54 17.66
C SER A 241 -6.13 8.87 16.61
N GLU A 242 -4.92 8.46 16.97
CA GLU A 242 -3.94 7.81 16.10
C GLU A 242 -4.45 6.47 15.53
N ALA A 243 -5.35 5.79 16.24
CA ALA A 243 -5.96 4.54 15.78
C ALA A 243 -7.12 4.76 14.81
N ARG A 244 -7.64 5.99 14.71
CA ARG A 244 -8.72 6.41 13.79
C ARG A 244 -8.19 7.16 12.56
N GLN A 245 -6.87 7.20 12.41
CA GLN A 245 -6.18 7.93 11.36
C GLN A 245 -5.73 7.01 10.22
N LEU A 246 -6.05 7.43 9.00
CA LEU A 246 -5.61 6.82 7.75
C LEU A 246 -4.65 7.78 7.06
N PHE A 247 -3.39 7.36 6.92
CA PHE A 247 -2.32 8.13 6.31
C PHE A 247 -2.19 7.79 4.82
N PHE A 248 -2.07 8.83 4.00
CA PHE A 248 -1.63 8.68 2.63
C PHE A 248 -0.14 8.99 2.55
N CYS A 249 0.64 7.93 2.33
CA CYS A 249 2.09 8.00 2.17
C CYS A 249 2.45 7.96 0.69
N CYS A 250 3.47 8.71 0.29
CA CYS A 250 4.02 8.64 -1.06
C CYS A 250 5.52 8.43 -1.01
N GLU A 251 6.00 7.51 -1.85
CA GLU A 251 7.43 7.31 -2.04
C GLU A 251 8.03 8.50 -2.78
N VAL A 252 9.20 8.95 -2.32
CA VAL A 252 9.93 10.05 -2.94
C VAL A 252 10.37 9.61 -4.34
N GLY A 253 9.94 10.34 -5.38
CA GLY A 253 10.37 10.04 -6.76
C GLY A 253 9.47 9.05 -7.52
N ALA A 254 8.28 8.73 -7.02
CA ALA A 254 7.26 8.06 -7.84
C ALA A 254 6.90 8.94 -9.05
N ALA A 255 7.01 8.39 -10.27
CA ALA A 255 6.70 9.10 -11.51
C ALA A 255 5.21 9.45 -11.63
N MET A 256 4.34 8.63 -11.02
CA MET A 256 2.92 8.89 -10.85
C MET A 256 2.57 8.83 -9.37
N LEU A 257 1.87 9.85 -8.90
CA LEU A 257 1.36 9.89 -7.53
C LEU A 257 0.15 8.95 -7.44
N PRO A 258 0.16 7.97 -6.52
CA PRO A 258 -0.99 7.11 -6.34
C PRO A 258 -2.20 7.91 -5.84
N LYS A 259 -3.40 7.39 -6.07
CA LYS A 259 -4.63 7.97 -5.52
C LYS A 259 -5.04 7.19 -4.28
N LEU A 260 -5.41 7.88 -3.20
CA LEU A 260 -6.01 7.22 -2.04
C LEU A 260 -7.46 6.87 -2.38
N ARG A 261 -7.82 5.59 -2.43
CA ARG A 261 -9.20 5.16 -2.73
C ARG A 261 -9.88 4.68 -1.45
N ILE A 262 -11.01 5.28 -1.10
CA ILE A 262 -11.78 5.00 0.12
C ILE A 262 -13.05 4.25 -0.24
N GLY A 263 -13.30 3.15 0.45
CA GLY A 263 -14.51 2.35 0.28
C GLY A 263 -14.44 1.04 1.04
N ARG A 264 -15.52 0.27 1.01
CA ARG A 264 -15.63 -0.96 1.80
C ARG A 264 -14.56 -2.00 1.44
N ASN A 265 -14.04 -1.97 0.21
CA ASN A 265 -13.08 -2.96 -0.29
C ASN A 265 -11.61 -2.62 0.01
N TYR A 266 -11.29 -1.37 0.36
CA TYR A 266 -9.89 -0.91 0.34
C TYR A 266 -9.26 -0.83 1.73
N GLN A 267 -10.03 -0.70 2.81
CA GLN A 267 -9.50 -0.63 4.17
C GLN A 267 -10.28 -1.49 5.17
N HIS A 268 -10.70 -2.70 4.80
CA HIS A 268 -11.56 -3.56 5.63
C HIS A 268 -11.14 -3.64 7.10
N LEU A 269 -9.87 -3.97 7.36
CA LEU A 269 -9.34 -4.10 8.73
C LEU A 269 -9.36 -2.78 9.52
N PHE A 270 -9.15 -1.66 8.83
CA PHE A 270 -9.26 -0.34 9.45
C PHE A 270 -10.71 -0.04 9.81
N TRP A 271 -11.66 -0.31 8.91
CA TRP A 271 -13.08 -0.13 9.16
C TRP A 271 -13.58 -1.05 10.28
N GLU A 272 -13.17 -2.32 10.29
CA GLU A 272 -13.50 -3.27 11.35
C GLU A 272 -13.03 -2.79 12.73
N ARG A 273 -11.87 -2.15 12.76
CA ARG A 273 -11.31 -1.60 13.98
C ARG A 273 -12.03 -0.34 14.43
N VAL A 274 -12.25 0.60 13.51
CA VAL A 274 -12.68 1.97 13.82
C VAL A 274 -14.19 2.08 13.98
N LEU A 275 -14.98 1.18 13.37
CA LEU A 275 -16.43 1.22 13.46
C LEU A 275 -16.96 0.37 14.61
N ALA A 276 -18.15 0.71 15.10
CA ALA A 276 -18.84 -0.07 16.10
C ALA A 276 -19.20 -1.47 15.53
N PRO A 277 -19.05 -2.56 16.30
CA PRO A 277 -19.34 -3.92 15.82
C PRO A 277 -20.75 -4.10 15.25
N ALA A 278 -21.73 -3.34 15.77
CA ALA A 278 -23.11 -3.38 15.29
C ALA A 278 -23.26 -2.94 13.83
N VAL A 279 -22.37 -2.06 13.34
CA VAL A 279 -22.37 -1.56 11.95
C VAL A 279 -21.86 -2.63 10.99
N LEU A 280 -20.84 -3.38 11.41
CA LEU A 280 -20.14 -4.38 10.60
C LEU A 280 -20.98 -5.66 10.42
N ASN A 281 -21.76 -6.02 11.43
CA ASN A 281 -22.48 -7.30 11.51
C ASN A 281 -23.84 -7.32 10.78
N GLY A 282 -24.06 -6.49 9.77
CA GLY A 282 -25.31 -6.50 9.00
C GLY A 282 -25.30 -5.66 7.72
N ASP A 283 -26.47 -5.54 7.08
CA ASP A 283 -26.68 -4.76 5.85
C ASP A 283 -26.42 -3.25 6.04
N VAL A 284 -26.28 -2.81 7.29
CA VAL A 284 -25.97 -1.44 7.68
C VAL A 284 -24.63 -1.00 7.06
N TRP A 285 -23.60 -1.86 7.06
CA TRP A 285 -22.31 -1.49 6.48
C TRP A 285 -22.42 -1.13 4.99
N ALA A 286 -23.17 -1.94 4.24
CA ALA A 286 -23.39 -1.71 2.83
C ALA A 286 -24.20 -0.42 2.56
N SER A 287 -25.03 0.00 3.51
CA SER A 287 -25.81 1.25 3.45
C SER A 287 -25.00 2.50 3.85
N VAL A 288 -24.00 2.33 4.72
CA VAL A 288 -23.17 3.44 5.21
C VAL A 288 -22.06 3.79 4.22
N MET A 289 -21.42 2.80 3.61
CA MET A 289 -20.28 3.02 2.71
C MET A 289 -20.38 2.18 1.44
N ALA A 290 -20.26 2.84 0.28
CA ALA A 290 -20.21 2.19 -1.01
C ALA A 290 -18.95 1.31 -1.17
N VAL A 291 -18.96 0.45 -2.20
CA VAL A 291 -17.79 -0.35 -2.58
C VAL A 291 -16.59 0.55 -2.88
N ASP A 292 -16.85 1.57 -3.68
CA ASP A 292 -15.97 2.68 -4.01
C ASP A 292 -16.68 3.96 -3.61
N GLN A 293 -16.32 4.58 -2.48
CA GLN A 293 -16.99 5.79 -2.03
C GLN A 293 -16.42 7.02 -2.73
N PHE A 294 -15.11 7.23 -2.61
CA PHE A 294 -14.40 8.34 -3.23
C PHE A 294 -12.92 8.04 -3.35
N GLU A 295 -12.20 8.83 -4.15
CA GLU A 295 -10.75 8.85 -4.17
C GLU A 295 -10.21 10.27 -3.92
N ILE A 296 -9.03 10.36 -3.32
CA ILE A 296 -8.29 11.61 -3.15
C ILE A 296 -7.03 11.53 -4.00
N CYS A 297 -6.98 12.40 -5.00
CA CYS A 297 -5.82 12.60 -5.86
C CYS A 297 -4.92 13.67 -5.23
N SER A 298 -3.62 13.38 -5.16
CA SER A 298 -2.62 14.38 -4.76
C SER A 298 -1.89 14.91 -6.00
N PHE A 299 -1.62 16.20 -6.02
CA PHE A 299 -0.85 16.85 -7.07
C PHE A 299 0.17 17.79 -6.44
N ARG A 300 1.40 17.73 -6.93
CA ARG A 300 2.45 18.66 -6.52
C ARG A 300 2.43 19.88 -7.44
N ARG A 301 2.28 21.07 -6.88
CA ARG A 301 2.31 22.33 -7.64
C ARG A 301 3.74 22.81 -7.88
N SER A 302 4.64 22.60 -6.91
CA SER A 302 6.04 22.99 -7.04
C SER A 302 6.80 22.06 -7.98
N ASN A 303 7.74 22.63 -8.73
CA ASN A 303 8.56 21.87 -9.65
C ASN A 303 9.44 20.89 -8.85
N PRO A 304 9.36 19.57 -9.11
CA PRO A 304 10.14 18.57 -8.37
C PRO A 304 11.65 18.76 -8.50
N THR A 305 12.14 19.49 -9.51
CA THR A 305 13.57 19.79 -9.69
C THR A 305 14.05 21.02 -8.92
N THR A 306 13.16 21.78 -8.31
CA THR A 306 13.50 22.98 -7.53
C THR A 306 13.54 22.66 -6.03
N ALA A 307 14.41 23.35 -5.29
CA ALA A 307 14.50 23.26 -3.82
C ALA A 307 13.34 23.96 -3.09
N GLU A 308 12.26 24.30 -3.80
CA GLU A 308 11.08 24.91 -3.22
C GLU A 308 10.37 23.94 -2.27
N ARG A 309 9.69 24.50 -1.26
CA ARG A 309 8.84 23.71 -0.37
C ARG A 309 7.80 22.96 -1.20
N GLN A 310 7.51 21.73 -0.80
CA GLN A 310 6.52 20.91 -1.46
C GLN A 310 5.13 21.52 -1.22
N ASP A 311 4.53 22.10 -2.27
CA ASP A 311 3.16 22.61 -2.25
C ASP A 311 2.23 21.52 -2.80
N TRP A 312 1.58 20.80 -1.89
CA TRP A 312 0.67 19.70 -2.21
C TRP A 312 -0.76 20.21 -2.29
N ARG A 313 -1.48 19.79 -3.33
CA ARG A 313 -2.92 20.00 -3.50
C ARG A 313 -3.64 18.67 -3.56
N PHE A 314 -4.86 18.66 -3.08
CA PHE A 314 -5.68 17.47 -2.99
C PHE A 314 -7.00 17.69 -3.71
N ARG A 315 -7.42 16.71 -4.50
CA ARG A 315 -8.72 16.72 -5.17
C ARG A 315 -9.49 15.47 -4.82
N LEU A 316 -10.65 15.66 -4.21
CA LEU A 316 -11.68 14.65 -4.02
C LEU A 316 -12.32 14.33 -5.37
N HIS A 317 -12.53 13.05 -5.65
CA HIS A 317 -13.40 12.55 -6.71
C HIS A 317 -14.40 11.57 -6.12
N VAL A 318 -15.69 11.87 -6.24
CA VAL A 318 -16.74 11.02 -5.69
C VAL A 318 -17.08 9.91 -6.68
N LEU A 319 -17.07 8.67 -6.19
CA LEU A 319 -17.29 7.47 -7.01
C LEU A 319 -18.63 6.81 -6.67
N GLY A 320 -19.02 6.84 -5.40
CA GLY A 320 -20.22 6.17 -4.90
C GLY A 320 -21.49 6.96 -5.21
N ALA A 321 -22.55 6.26 -5.57
CA ALA A 321 -23.87 6.84 -5.84
C ALA A 321 -24.48 7.58 -4.64
N ALA A 322 -24.07 7.23 -3.41
CA ALA A 322 -24.51 7.90 -2.18
C ALA A 322 -23.97 9.33 -2.03
N GLY A 323 -22.98 9.72 -2.83
CA GLY A 323 -22.36 11.04 -2.74
C GLY A 323 -21.40 11.20 -1.56
N VAL A 324 -20.83 12.40 -1.41
CA VAL A 324 -20.03 12.83 -0.25
C VAL A 324 -20.40 14.27 0.06
N THR A 325 -20.65 14.59 1.33
CA THR A 325 -20.90 15.96 1.76
C THR A 325 -19.62 16.56 2.32
N VAL A 326 -19.15 17.65 1.73
CA VAL A 326 -17.95 18.39 2.17
C VAL A 326 -18.36 19.53 3.08
N ASN A 327 -17.71 19.63 4.25
CA ASN A 327 -17.95 20.67 5.26
C ASN A 327 -19.43 20.82 5.64
N TYR A 328 -20.12 19.69 5.75
CA TYR A 328 -21.54 19.56 6.13
C TYR A 328 -22.55 20.34 5.28
N SER A 329 -22.12 20.94 4.16
CA SER A 329 -22.93 21.92 3.43
C SER A 329 -22.93 21.69 1.93
N VAL A 330 -21.85 21.16 1.36
CA VAL A 330 -21.76 20.97 -0.08
C VAL A 330 -21.81 19.50 -0.43
N VAL A 331 -22.90 19.10 -1.07
CA VAL A 331 -23.10 17.73 -1.56
C VAL A 331 -22.37 17.56 -2.89
N CYS A 332 -21.52 16.55 -2.98
CA CYS A 332 -20.84 16.11 -4.19
C CYS A 332 -21.40 14.73 -4.58
N ASN A 333 -21.93 14.62 -5.80
CA ASN A 333 -22.50 13.40 -6.37
C ASN A 333 -21.45 12.57 -7.10
N ALA A 334 -21.79 11.34 -7.48
CA ALA A 334 -20.90 10.49 -8.27
C ALA A 334 -20.44 11.19 -9.57
N GLY A 335 -19.13 11.25 -9.78
CA GLY A 335 -18.48 11.97 -10.89
C GLY A 335 -18.00 13.37 -10.53
N ASP A 336 -18.48 13.96 -9.42
CA ASP A 336 -18.05 15.29 -8.99
C ASP A 336 -16.60 15.27 -8.48
N GLY A 337 -15.88 16.34 -8.81
CA GLY A 337 -14.52 16.59 -8.37
C GLY A 337 -14.42 17.89 -7.57
N ARG A 338 -13.67 17.90 -6.46
CA ARG A 338 -13.50 19.09 -5.62
C ARG A 338 -12.10 19.21 -5.04
N GLU A 339 -11.54 20.42 -5.09
CA GLU A 339 -10.29 20.72 -4.40
C GLU A 339 -10.52 20.76 -2.89
N LEU A 340 -9.70 20.02 -2.13
CA LEU A 340 -9.75 19.96 -0.68
C LEU A 340 -8.75 20.92 -0.07
N GLN A 341 -9.17 21.55 1.02
CA GLN A 341 -8.34 22.37 1.89
C GLN A 341 -7.95 21.61 3.15
N GLN A 342 -6.95 22.14 3.87
CA GLN A 342 -6.63 21.66 5.20
C GLN A 342 -7.86 21.80 6.11
N SER A 343 -8.15 20.75 6.87
CA SER A 343 -9.29 20.67 7.80
C SER A 343 -10.67 20.56 7.14
N ASP A 344 -10.74 20.28 5.84
CA ASP A 344 -12.02 19.91 5.22
C ASP A 344 -12.56 18.60 5.81
N THR A 345 -13.85 18.59 6.14
CA THR A 345 -14.56 17.40 6.62
C THR A 345 -15.30 16.72 5.47
N LEU A 346 -15.08 15.42 5.31
CA LEU A 346 -15.79 14.57 4.35
C LEU A 346 -16.81 13.70 5.10
N SER A 347 -18.09 13.92 4.86
CA SER A 347 -19.17 13.13 5.46
C SER A 347 -19.72 12.14 4.44
N VAL A 348 -19.81 10.88 4.87
CA VAL A 348 -20.36 9.76 4.11
C VAL A 348 -21.57 9.24 4.88
N GLY A 349 -22.73 9.11 4.22
CA GLY A 349 -23.94 8.64 4.88
C GLY A 349 -25.14 8.58 3.94
N ALA A 350 -26.18 7.85 4.35
CA ALA A 350 -27.40 7.68 3.59
C ALA A 350 -27.99 9.06 3.24
N SER A 351 -28.19 9.30 1.94
CA SER A 351 -28.78 10.52 1.38
C SER A 351 -29.89 11.06 2.30
N ALA A 352 -29.87 12.36 2.56
CA ALA A 352 -30.86 13.05 3.40
C ALA A 352 -32.31 12.98 2.85
N ASP A 353 -32.55 12.21 1.78
CA ASP A 353 -33.87 11.90 1.23
C ASP A 353 -34.83 11.22 2.22
N CYS A 354 -34.38 10.83 3.42
CA CYS A 354 -35.26 10.37 4.50
C CYS A 354 -35.84 11.50 5.38
N GLY A 355 -35.59 12.78 5.06
CA GLY A 355 -35.86 13.91 5.97
C GLY A 355 -36.83 15.01 5.50
N ALA A 356 -37.34 14.98 4.26
CA ALA A 356 -38.27 16.00 3.77
C ALA A 356 -39.77 15.70 4.07
N ALA A 357 -40.07 14.74 4.95
CA ALA A 357 -41.34 14.71 5.65
C ALA A 357 -41.26 15.63 6.88
N GLN A 358 -41.21 16.95 6.61
CA GLN A 358 -41.47 17.96 7.62
C GLN A 358 -42.82 17.66 8.27
N ARG A 359 -42.78 17.27 9.55
CA ARG A 359 -43.95 17.28 10.44
C ARG A 359 -44.61 18.65 10.31
N ALA A 360 -45.79 18.68 9.68
CA ALA A 360 -46.70 19.80 9.80
C ALA A 360 -46.98 20.03 11.30
N PRO A 361 -46.94 21.28 11.79
CA PRO A 361 -47.31 21.57 13.17
C PRO A 361 -48.78 21.17 13.36
N ALA A 362 -49.04 20.30 14.33
CA ALA A 362 -50.38 19.90 14.71
C ALA A 362 -51.17 21.16 15.09
N ALA A 363 -52.16 21.50 14.27
CA ALA A 363 -53.11 22.56 14.55
C ALA A 363 -53.92 22.18 15.80
N ALA A 364 -53.68 22.89 16.90
CA ALA A 364 -54.53 22.86 18.07
C ALA A 364 -55.83 23.61 17.76
N GLY A 365 -56.85 22.88 17.33
CA GLY A 365 -58.23 23.36 17.23
C GLY A 365 -59.08 22.71 18.32
N ILE A 366 -59.16 23.37 19.49
CA ILE A 366 -60.12 23.03 20.55
C ILE A 366 -61.29 24.02 20.46
N GLY A 367 -62.45 23.52 20.07
CA GLY A 367 -63.80 24.11 20.20
C GLY A 367 -64.77 22.99 19.82
N ALA A 368 -65.78 22.60 20.58
CA ALA A 368 -66.81 23.32 21.35
C ALA A 368 -67.41 22.30 22.40
N PRO A 369 -68.53 22.51 23.14
CA PRO A 369 -69.57 23.55 22.99
C PRO A 369 -70.18 24.14 24.28
N ARG A 370 -71.00 25.17 24.08
CA ARG A 370 -72.25 25.41 24.81
C ARG A 370 -73.37 25.66 23.81
#